data_AF-A0A293LJA5-F1
#
_entry.id   AF-A0A293LJA5-F1
#
_cell.length_a   1.000
_cell.length_b   1.000
_cell.length_c   1.000
_cell.angle_alpha   90.00
_cell.angle_beta   90.00
_cell.angle_gamma   90.00
#
_symmetry.space_group_name_H-M   'P 1'
#
loop_
_entity.id
_entity.type
_entity.pdbx_description
1 polymer ?
#
loop_
_entity_poly.entity_id
_entity_poly.type
_entity_poly.pdbx_seq_one_letter_code
_entity_poly.pdbx_strand_id
1 'polypeptide(L)'
;MRYIISCECSRPFEQGGLEFVRVELKGQSFMLHQIRKMVALVIAIMRGYTQEGTIHRAWGPEKLDIPIAPALGLMLEEVHYERYNQKYGGDGLHEPLTWSEKQDMIHSFKENHIYPTIIETEKEEQSMLNWMEGLQLHTYDVREAGPPSVVAVEKNHASLAFAHPDVATSAAYRIPGEMLLV
;
A
#
# COMPACT_ATOMS: atom_id res chain seq x y z
N MET A 1 12.75 -14.66 1.74
CA MET A 1 12.16 -13.94 2.89
C MET A 1 12.66 -12.50 2.90
N ARG A 2 11.82 -11.53 3.24
CA ARG A 2 12.14 -10.10 3.33
C ARG A 2 11.79 -9.61 4.73
N TYR A 3 12.48 -8.58 5.21
CA TYR A 3 12.30 -8.06 6.56
C TYR A 3 11.81 -6.61 6.51
N ILE A 4 10.60 -6.40 7.04
CA ILE A 4 10.01 -5.08 7.26
C ILE A 4 10.38 -4.65 8.68
N ILE A 5 11.02 -3.48 8.78
CA ILE A 5 11.50 -2.89 10.03
C ILE A 5 10.38 -2.09 10.69
N SER A 6 9.67 -1.27 9.92
CA SER A 6 8.50 -0.52 10.38
C SER A 6 7.50 -0.32 9.23
N CYS A 7 6.24 -0.14 9.60
CA CYS A 7 5.15 0.24 8.70
C CYS A 7 4.21 1.16 9.48
N GLU A 8 4.09 2.40 9.04
CA GLU A 8 3.34 3.45 9.74
C GLU A 8 2.37 4.13 8.77
N CYS A 9 1.21 4.54 9.27
CA CYS A 9 0.23 5.33 8.53
C CYS A 9 0.00 6.64 9.27
N SER A 10 0.06 7.76 8.55
CA SER A 10 -0.22 9.08 9.10
C SER A 10 -1.70 9.25 9.40
N ARG A 11 -2.03 10.32 10.12
CA ARG A 11 -3.39 10.88 10.07
C ARG A 11 -3.70 11.40 8.66
N PRO A 12 -4.98 11.43 8.25
CA PRO A 12 -5.37 12.09 7.02
C PRO A 12 -4.99 13.57 7.02
N PHE A 13 -4.68 14.11 5.85
CA PHE A 13 -4.41 15.53 5.62
C PHE A 13 -5.01 15.97 4.30
N GLU A 14 -5.45 17.22 4.22
CA GLU A 14 -5.99 17.79 2.98
C GLU A 14 -4.89 18.52 2.20
N GLN A 15 -4.81 18.28 0.90
CA GLN A 15 -3.93 19.00 0.01
C GLN A 15 -4.62 19.21 -1.34
N GLY A 16 -4.81 20.49 -1.70
CA GLY A 16 -5.46 20.84 -2.95
C GLY A 16 -6.93 20.38 -3.07
N GLY A 17 -7.66 20.25 -1.96
CA GLY A 17 -9.07 19.85 -1.95
C GLY A 17 -9.31 18.34 -2.09
N LEU A 18 -8.25 17.54 -2.09
CA LEU A 18 -8.29 16.10 -1.87
C LEU A 18 -7.70 15.81 -0.50
N GLU A 19 -8.21 14.79 0.17
CA GLU A 19 -7.60 14.29 1.40
C GLU A 19 -6.61 13.17 1.02
N PHE A 20 -5.58 12.95 1.82
CA PHE A 20 -4.54 11.95 1.58
C PHE A 20 -4.09 11.30 2.89
N VAL A 21 -3.50 10.12 2.79
CA VAL A 21 -2.78 9.47 3.88
C VAL A 21 -1.37 9.09 3.41
N ARG A 22 -0.38 9.26 4.30
CA ARG A 22 0.99 8.81 4.05
C ARG A 22 1.22 7.46 4.71
N VAL A 23 1.60 6.46 3.92
CA VAL A 23 2.03 5.16 4.42
C VAL A 23 3.53 5.03 4.23
N GLU A 24 4.26 4.87 5.32
CA GLU A 24 5.73 4.77 5.32
C GLU A 24 6.15 3.34 5.67
N LEU A 25 6.97 2.72 4.82
CA LEU A 25 7.50 1.39 5.05
C LEU A 25 9.03 1.41 5.05
N LYS A 26 9.64 1.02 6.16
CA LYS A 26 11.08 0.78 6.26
C LYS A 26 11.34 -0.71 6.14
N GLY A 27 12.21 -1.12 5.23
CA GLY A 27 12.56 -2.53 5.03
C GLY A 27 14.03 -2.70 4.66
N GLN A 28 14.57 -3.90 4.89
CA GLN A 28 15.95 -4.21 4.48
C GLN A 28 16.10 -4.30 2.95
N SER A 29 15.08 -4.82 2.28
CA SER A 29 14.99 -4.91 0.83
C SER A 29 13.56 -5.19 0.43
N PHE A 30 13.21 -4.80 -0.80
CA PHE A 30 11.89 -5.04 -1.39
C PHE A 30 12.02 -5.85 -2.68
N MET A 31 11.12 -6.79 -2.89
CA MET A 31 10.94 -7.47 -4.18
C MET A 31 10.08 -6.60 -5.11
N LEU A 32 10.12 -6.91 -6.41
CA LEU A 32 9.28 -6.26 -7.41
C LEU A 32 7.81 -6.30 -6.99
N HIS A 33 7.16 -5.14 -7.03
CA HIS A 33 5.75 -4.92 -6.65
C HIS A 33 5.40 -5.24 -5.19
N GLN A 34 6.36 -5.56 -4.32
CA GLN A 34 6.07 -5.98 -2.94
C GLN A 34 5.28 -4.93 -2.17
N ILE A 35 5.75 -3.67 -2.16
CA ILE A 35 5.08 -2.57 -1.46
C ILE A 35 3.67 -2.34 -2.01
N ARG A 36 3.55 -2.27 -3.35
CA ARG A 36 2.27 -2.05 -4.04
C ARG A 36 1.25 -3.16 -3.73
N LYS A 37 1.69 -4.41 -3.58
CA LYS A 37 0.83 -5.54 -3.17
C LYS A 37 0.46 -5.51 -1.68
N MET A 38 1.41 -5.14 -0.81
CA MET A 38 1.13 -5.00 0.62
C MET A 38 0.04 -3.96 0.86
N VAL A 39 0.19 -2.80 0.25
CA VAL A 39 -0.78 -1.71 0.29
C VAL A 39 -2.12 -2.14 -0.30
N ALA A 40 -2.13 -2.73 -1.50
CA ALA A 40 -3.35 -3.18 -2.16
C ALA A 40 -4.17 -4.16 -1.33
N LEU A 41 -3.50 -5.09 -0.63
CA LEU A 41 -4.17 -6.05 0.23
C LEU A 41 -4.83 -5.39 1.44
N VAL A 42 -4.15 -4.42 2.08
CA VAL A 42 -4.75 -3.67 3.21
C VAL A 42 -5.99 -2.92 2.76
N ILE A 43 -5.94 -2.28 1.59
CA ILE A 43 -7.08 -1.55 1.03
C ILE A 43 -8.24 -2.49 0.75
N ALA A 44 -7.97 -3.64 0.13
CA ALA A 44 -8.99 -4.64 -0.15
C ALA A 44 -9.68 -5.15 1.13
N ILE A 45 -8.93 -5.30 2.22
CA ILE A 45 -9.49 -5.68 3.53
C ILE A 45 -10.37 -4.56 4.09
N MET A 46 -9.90 -3.31 4.09
CA MET A 46 -10.66 -2.17 4.60
C MET A 46 -11.95 -1.94 3.82
N ARG A 47 -11.94 -2.19 2.49
CA ARG A 47 -13.11 -2.14 1.62
C ARG A 47 -14.03 -3.36 1.71
N GLY A 48 -13.66 -4.38 2.49
CA GLY A 48 -14.46 -5.59 2.67
C GLY A 48 -14.43 -6.59 1.51
N TYR A 49 -13.51 -6.46 0.55
CA TYR A 49 -13.36 -7.42 -0.55
C TYR A 49 -12.65 -8.71 -0.15
N THR A 50 -11.91 -8.70 0.96
CA THR A 50 -11.29 -9.88 1.54
C THR A 50 -11.16 -9.74 3.06
N GLN A 51 -10.74 -10.80 3.74
CA GLN A 51 -10.67 -10.86 5.21
C GLN A 51 -9.24 -10.62 5.70
N GLU A 52 -9.08 -10.19 6.96
CA GLU A 52 -7.75 -10.04 7.60
C GLU A 52 -6.92 -11.33 7.53
N GLY A 53 -7.57 -12.50 7.60
CA GLY A 53 -6.92 -13.81 7.46
C GLY A 53 -6.16 -14.00 6.13
N THR A 54 -6.51 -13.25 5.09
CA THR A 54 -5.80 -13.26 3.79
C THR A 54 -4.35 -12.80 3.92
N ILE A 55 -4.02 -11.95 4.90
CA ILE A 55 -2.63 -11.55 5.19
C ILE A 55 -1.81 -12.78 5.60
N HIS A 56 -2.34 -13.62 6.49
CA HIS A 56 -1.66 -14.84 6.93
C HIS A 56 -1.52 -15.85 5.78
N ARG A 57 -2.56 -16.00 4.96
CA ARG A 57 -2.51 -16.84 3.76
C ARG A 57 -1.47 -16.36 2.76
N ALA A 58 -1.29 -15.04 2.60
CA ALA A 58 -0.32 -14.46 1.69
C ALA A 58 1.14 -14.75 2.06
N TRP A 59 1.42 -15.16 3.31
CA TRP A 59 2.74 -15.64 3.74
C TRP A 59 2.93 -17.14 3.50
N GLY A 60 1.85 -17.86 3.20
CA GLY A 60 1.87 -19.28 2.90
C GLY A 60 2.49 -19.60 1.54
N PRO A 61 2.53 -20.90 1.19
CA PRO A 61 3.09 -21.36 -0.09
C PRO A 61 2.18 -21.04 -1.30
N GLU A 62 0.92 -20.69 -1.04
CA GLU A 62 -0.08 -20.39 -2.07
C GLU A 62 0.22 -19.05 -2.77
N LYS A 63 0.01 -19.02 -4.09
CA LYS A 63 0.10 -17.76 -4.86
C LYS A 63 -1.27 -17.13 -4.93
N LEU A 64 -1.54 -16.18 -4.03
CA LEU A 64 -2.82 -15.47 -4.02
C LEU A 64 -2.94 -14.44 -5.13
N ASP A 65 -4.16 -14.21 -5.60
CA ASP A 65 -4.47 -13.12 -6.51
C ASP A 65 -4.60 -11.78 -5.78
N ILE A 66 -3.44 -11.20 -5.47
CA ILE A 66 -3.35 -9.88 -4.85
C ILE A 66 -3.16 -8.82 -5.95
N PRO A 67 -4.05 -7.81 -6.04
CA PRO A 67 -3.88 -6.70 -6.97
C PRO A 67 -2.61 -5.91 -6.70
N ILE A 68 -2.20 -5.10 -7.68
CA ILE A 68 -1.03 -4.24 -7.56
C ILE A 68 -1.54 -2.80 -7.60
N ALA A 69 -1.44 -2.08 -6.48
CA ALA A 69 -1.82 -0.66 -6.40
C ALA A 69 -1.07 0.18 -7.45
N PRO A 70 -1.57 1.34 -7.91
CA PRO A 70 -0.86 2.24 -8.83
C PRO A 70 0.53 2.63 -8.33
N ALA A 71 1.39 3.04 -9.26
CA ALA A 71 2.75 3.47 -8.94
C ALA A 71 2.84 4.96 -8.58
N LEU A 72 1.81 5.75 -8.90
CA LEU A 72 1.83 7.22 -8.81
C LEU A 72 2.27 7.71 -7.43
N GLY A 73 1.63 7.24 -6.36
CA GLY A 73 1.95 7.62 -4.97
C GLY A 73 3.17 6.92 -4.36
N LEU A 74 3.91 6.09 -5.10
CA LEU A 74 5.06 5.35 -4.56
C LEU A 74 6.38 6.10 -4.79
N MET A 75 6.99 6.55 -3.70
CA MET A 75 8.27 7.25 -3.69
C MET A 75 9.29 6.53 -2.79
N LEU A 76 10.56 6.53 -3.22
CA LEU A 76 11.68 6.13 -2.35
C LEU A 76 12.09 7.34 -1.49
N GLU A 77 11.82 7.27 -0.19
CA GLU A 77 12.11 8.35 0.75
C GLU A 77 13.60 8.42 1.13
N GLU A 78 14.20 7.31 1.57
CA GLU A 78 15.58 7.28 2.05
C GLU A 78 16.28 5.95 1.74
N VAL A 79 17.59 6.02 1.44
CA VAL A 79 18.50 4.86 1.43
C VAL A 79 19.38 4.89 2.67
N HIS A 80 19.23 3.86 3.50
CA HIS A 80 19.81 3.74 4.82
C HIS A 80 21.21 3.10 4.80
N TYR A 81 22.23 3.85 5.22
CA TYR A 81 23.64 3.42 5.25
C TYR A 81 24.20 3.18 6.66
N GLU A 82 23.36 3.12 7.70
CA GLU A 82 23.78 3.05 9.11
C GLU A 82 24.66 1.82 9.38
N ARG A 83 24.32 0.66 8.80
CA ARG A 83 25.15 -0.56 8.93
C ARG A 83 26.50 -0.43 8.25
N TYR A 84 26.56 0.24 7.09
CA TYR A 84 27.82 0.50 6.39
C TYR A 84 28.68 1.46 7.21
N ASN A 85 28.11 2.58 7.66
CA ASN A 85 28.78 3.59 8.46
C ASN A 85 29.31 3.02 9.78
N GLN A 86 28.52 2.18 10.47
CA GLN A 86 28.95 1.51 11.70
C GLN A 86 30.13 0.56 11.47
N LYS A 87 30.16 -0.14 10.32
CA LYS A 87 31.17 -1.16 10.03
C LYS A 87 32.47 -0.58 9.46
N TYR A 88 32.36 0.44 8.61
CA TYR A 88 33.49 0.94 7.80
C TYR A 88 33.80 2.42 8.02
N GLY A 89 32.84 3.24 8.47
CA GLY A 89 33.01 4.69 8.55
C GLY A 89 34.07 5.19 9.56
N GLY A 90 34.64 4.30 10.37
CA GLY A 90 35.69 4.60 11.34
C GLY A 90 36.99 3.81 11.13
N ASP A 91 37.16 3.13 9.99
CA ASP A 91 38.33 2.28 9.73
C ASP A 91 39.56 3.03 9.17
N GLY A 92 39.42 4.34 8.93
CA GLY A 92 40.47 5.21 8.37
C GLY A 92 40.69 5.05 6.87
N LEU A 93 39.92 4.19 6.19
CA LEU A 93 39.98 3.93 4.75
C LEU A 93 38.70 4.37 4.03
N HIS A 94 37.54 4.25 4.68
CA HIS A 94 36.24 4.58 4.12
C HIS A 94 35.61 5.80 4.81
N GLU A 95 34.94 6.64 4.02
CA GLU A 95 34.17 7.77 4.55
C GLU A 95 32.72 7.35 4.85
N PRO A 96 32.11 7.81 5.97
CA PRO A 96 30.69 7.61 6.24
C PRO A 96 29.81 8.27 5.17
N LEU A 97 28.76 7.55 4.74
CA LEU A 97 27.76 8.08 3.82
C LEU A 97 26.61 8.70 4.62
N THR A 98 26.49 10.03 4.55
CA THR A 98 25.41 10.78 5.22
C THR A 98 24.85 11.85 4.31
N TRP A 99 23.57 12.19 4.51
CA TRP A 99 22.84 13.16 3.69
C TRP A 99 22.40 14.39 4.49
N SER A 100 22.96 14.59 5.69
CA SER A 100 22.53 15.64 6.62
C SER A 100 22.63 17.04 6.01
N GLU A 101 23.68 17.33 5.25
CA GLU A 101 23.89 18.62 4.59
C GLU A 101 22.95 18.87 3.40
N LYS A 102 22.24 17.83 2.93
CA LYS A 102 21.35 17.89 1.77
C LYS A 102 19.87 17.77 2.14
N GLN A 103 19.54 17.71 3.44
CA GLN A 103 18.16 17.56 3.89
C GLN A 103 17.24 18.66 3.35
N ASP A 104 17.68 19.93 3.39
CA ASP A 104 16.88 21.05 2.87
C ASP A 104 16.63 20.94 1.36
N MET A 105 17.62 20.45 0.61
CA MET A 105 17.50 20.22 -0.83
C MET A 105 16.52 19.08 -1.12
N ILE A 106 16.63 17.96 -0.40
CA ILE A 106 15.73 16.80 -0.53
C ILE A 106 14.30 17.22 -0.19
N HIS A 107 14.11 17.90 0.94
CA HIS A 107 12.80 18.40 1.36
C HIS A 107 12.20 19.34 0.31
N SER A 108 12.96 20.33 -0.15
CA SER A 108 12.51 21.26 -1.19
C SER A 108 12.16 20.55 -2.49
N PHE A 109 12.88 19.50 -2.86
CA PHE A 109 12.58 18.73 -4.06
C PHE A 109 11.25 17.97 -3.93
N LYS A 110 10.99 17.35 -2.79
CA LYS A 110 9.72 16.65 -2.53
C LYS A 110 8.52 17.59 -2.59
N GLU A 111 8.61 18.72 -1.88
CA GLU A 111 7.52 19.69 -1.78
C GLU A 111 7.24 20.41 -3.10
N ASN A 112 8.28 20.72 -3.89
CA ASN A 112 8.12 21.52 -5.11
C ASN A 112 7.92 20.69 -6.39
N HIS A 113 8.26 19.40 -6.37
CA HIS A 113 8.22 18.57 -7.58
C HIS A 113 7.48 17.26 -7.40
N ILE A 114 7.76 16.49 -6.35
CA ILE A 114 7.18 15.15 -6.22
C ILE A 114 5.72 15.23 -5.80
N TYR A 115 5.43 15.85 -4.66
CA TYR A 115 4.04 15.91 -4.15
C TYR A 115 3.11 16.64 -5.11
N PRO A 116 3.46 17.83 -5.68
CA PRO A 116 2.59 18.49 -6.64
C PRO A 116 2.25 17.61 -7.84
N THR A 117 3.25 16.90 -8.40
CA THR A 117 3.01 15.98 -9.54
C THR A 117 2.02 14.89 -9.17
N ILE A 118 2.17 14.26 -8.01
CA ILE A 118 1.25 13.20 -7.54
C ILE A 118 -0.17 13.77 -7.40
N ILE A 119 -0.32 14.89 -6.70
CA ILE A 119 -1.61 15.49 -6.39
C ILE A 119 -2.33 15.98 -7.65
N GLU A 120 -1.62 16.65 -8.56
CA GLU A 120 -2.17 17.13 -9.82
C GLU A 120 -2.57 15.96 -10.71
N THR A 121 -1.73 14.94 -10.84
CA THR A 121 -2.05 13.74 -11.62
C THR A 121 -3.26 13.00 -11.04
N GLU A 122 -3.36 12.86 -9.71
CA GLU A 122 -4.51 12.18 -9.10
C GLU A 122 -5.81 12.97 -9.30
N LYS A 123 -5.76 14.31 -9.27
CA LYS A 123 -6.92 15.15 -9.57
C LYS A 123 -7.40 15.01 -11.01
N GLU A 124 -6.47 14.98 -11.96
CA GLU A 124 -6.77 14.97 -13.38
C GLU A 124 -7.14 13.57 -13.89
N GLU A 125 -6.37 12.56 -13.50
CA GLU A 125 -6.46 11.21 -14.03
C GLU A 125 -7.21 10.24 -13.10
N GLN A 126 -7.42 10.61 -11.84
CA GLN A 126 -8.10 9.77 -10.84
C GLN A 126 -7.51 8.36 -10.77
N SER A 127 -6.17 8.27 -10.85
CA SER A 127 -5.41 7.02 -11.00
C SER A 127 -5.79 5.99 -9.94
N MET A 128 -5.92 6.45 -8.71
CA MET A 128 -6.27 5.59 -7.60
C MET A 128 -7.73 5.18 -7.59
N LEU A 129 -8.64 6.13 -7.81
CA LEU A 129 -10.07 5.84 -7.88
C LEU A 129 -10.38 4.82 -8.97
N ASN A 130 -9.83 5.02 -10.16
CA ASN A 130 -10.01 4.12 -11.30
C ASN A 130 -9.48 2.71 -11.03
N TRP A 131 -8.29 2.59 -10.42
CA TRP A 131 -7.77 1.28 -10.02
C TRP A 131 -8.67 0.60 -8.98
N MET A 132 -9.20 1.37 -8.03
CA MET A 132 -10.01 0.84 -6.95
C MET A 132 -11.35 0.25 -7.43
N GLU A 133 -11.92 0.73 -8.55
CA GLU A 133 -13.12 0.15 -9.17
C GLU A 133 -12.93 -1.33 -9.57
N GLY A 134 -11.69 -1.71 -9.88
CA GLY A 134 -11.32 -3.08 -10.26
C GLY A 134 -11.10 -4.04 -9.09
N LEU A 135 -11.06 -3.57 -7.85
CA LEU A 135 -10.72 -4.40 -6.69
C LEU A 135 -11.68 -5.60 -6.51
N GLN A 136 -12.98 -5.36 -6.72
CA GLN A 136 -14.01 -6.40 -6.64
C GLN A 136 -13.85 -7.54 -7.65
N LEU A 137 -13.05 -7.35 -8.71
CA LEU A 137 -12.83 -8.35 -9.75
C LEU A 137 -11.75 -9.37 -9.36
N HIS A 138 -10.98 -9.11 -8.30
CA HIS A 138 -9.95 -10.01 -7.79
C HIS A 138 -10.55 -11.08 -6.88
N THR A 139 -10.03 -12.31 -6.99
CA THR A 139 -10.50 -13.41 -6.13
C THR A 139 -9.94 -13.34 -4.73
N TYR A 140 -8.75 -12.74 -4.55
CA TYR A 140 -7.96 -12.78 -3.30
C TYR A 140 -7.65 -14.20 -2.81
N ASP A 141 -7.84 -15.20 -3.67
CA ASP A 141 -7.62 -16.61 -3.40
C ASP A 141 -6.47 -17.14 -4.27
N VAL A 142 -6.16 -18.43 -4.18
CA VAL A 142 -5.14 -19.09 -4.98
C VAL A 142 -5.39 -18.82 -6.46
N ARG A 143 -4.39 -18.26 -7.15
CA ARG A 143 -4.41 -18.03 -8.58
C ARG A 143 -4.59 -19.36 -9.30
N GLU A 144 -5.73 -19.53 -9.97
CA GLU A 144 -5.92 -20.66 -10.87
C GLU A 144 -4.92 -20.57 -12.03
N ALA A 145 -4.32 -21.71 -12.39
CA ALA A 145 -3.47 -21.79 -13.57
C ALA A 145 -4.35 -21.88 -14.82
N GLY A 146 -4.59 -20.75 -15.49
CA GLY A 146 -5.36 -20.69 -16.74
C GLY A 146 -5.65 -19.27 -17.21
N PRO A 147 -6.14 -19.08 -18.45
CA PRO A 147 -6.64 -17.79 -18.90
C PRO A 147 -7.81 -17.33 -18.01
N PRO A 148 -7.99 -16.02 -17.78
CA PRO A 148 -9.02 -15.49 -16.87
C PRO A 148 -10.41 -15.99 -17.28
N SER A 149 -11.06 -16.74 -16.39
CA SER A 149 -12.43 -17.21 -16.59
C SER A 149 -13.41 -16.20 -15.95
N VAL A 150 -14.48 -15.88 -16.68
CA VAL A 150 -15.54 -14.92 -16.29
C VAL A 150 -16.40 -15.37 -15.09
N VAL A 151 -16.00 -16.40 -14.35
CA VAL A 151 -16.87 -17.13 -13.41
C VAL A 151 -16.61 -16.79 -11.92
N ALA A 152 -15.66 -15.90 -11.62
CA ALA A 152 -15.25 -15.64 -10.23
C ALA A 152 -16.27 -14.90 -9.34
N VAL A 153 -17.32 -14.30 -9.91
CA VAL A 153 -18.21 -13.38 -9.18
C VAL A 153 -19.19 -14.09 -8.23
N GLU A 154 -19.55 -15.36 -8.48
CA GLU A 154 -20.64 -16.00 -7.70
C GLU A 154 -20.19 -16.68 -6.40
N LYS A 155 -18.90 -16.97 -6.20
CA LYS A 155 -18.44 -17.74 -5.02
C LYS A 155 -18.26 -16.92 -3.74
N ASN A 156 -18.04 -15.61 -3.83
CA ASN A 156 -17.78 -14.78 -2.65
C ASN A 156 -19.05 -14.37 -1.89
N HIS A 157 -20.22 -14.38 -2.52
CA HIS A 157 -21.49 -14.06 -1.85
C HIS A 157 -22.03 -15.21 -0.97
N ALA A 158 -21.72 -16.47 -1.31
CA ALA A 158 -22.25 -17.62 -0.58
C ALA A 158 -21.57 -17.84 0.79
N SER A 159 -20.29 -17.46 0.92
CA SER A 159 -19.50 -17.69 2.14
C SER A 159 -19.74 -16.63 3.23
N LEU A 160 -20.21 -15.44 2.85
CA LEU A 160 -20.56 -14.35 3.78
C LEU A 160 -21.93 -14.57 4.45
N ALA A 161 -22.81 -15.39 3.87
CA ALA A 161 -24.18 -15.59 4.34
C ALA A 161 -24.31 -16.57 5.54
N PHE A 162 -23.25 -17.28 5.92
CA PHE A 162 -23.29 -18.32 6.96
C PHE A 162 -22.63 -17.95 8.29
N ALA A 163 -22.12 -16.73 8.44
CA ALA A 163 -21.57 -16.25 9.70
C ALA A 163 -22.56 -15.30 10.41
N HIS A 164 -23.35 -15.89 11.32
CA HIS A 164 -24.25 -15.27 12.32
C HIS A 164 -25.66 -14.81 11.88
N PRO A 165 -26.73 -15.49 12.37
CA PRO A 165 -28.06 -14.88 12.50
C PRO A 165 -28.12 -14.02 13.78
N ASP A 166 -28.89 -12.93 13.71
CA ASP A 166 -29.25 -12.03 14.81
C ASP A 166 -28.20 -11.01 15.29
N VAL A 167 -28.16 -9.83 14.64
CA VAL A 167 -28.42 -8.54 15.32
C VAL A 167 -29.00 -7.56 14.29
N ALA A 168 -30.33 -7.44 14.25
CA ALA A 168 -31.00 -6.27 13.69
C ALA A 168 -31.26 -5.28 14.82
N THR A 169 -30.48 -4.20 14.95
CA THR A 169 -30.90 -2.95 15.60
C THR A 169 -30.00 -1.79 15.16
N SER A 170 -30.58 -0.87 14.39
CA SER A 170 -30.32 0.59 14.36
C SER A 170 -28.95 1.09 14.84
N ALA A 171 -28.06 1.40 13.90
CA ALA A 171 -27.22 2.59 13.95
C ALA A 171 -26.80 2.99 12.53
N ALA A 172 -27.25 4.16 12.09
CA ALA A 172 -26.79 4.78 10.86
C ALA A 172 -25.31 5.16 11.00
N TYR A 173 -24.39 4.27 10.62
CA TYR A 173 -23.01 4.64 10.34
C TYR A 173 -22.93 5.17 8.92
N ARG A 174 -23.15 6.49 8.80
CA ARG A 174 -22.75 7.26 7.64
C ARG A 174 -21.23 7.32 7.68
N ILE A 175 -20.56 6.46 6.90
CA ILE A 175 -19.11 6.56 6.64
C ILE A 175 -18.97 7.33 5.32
N PRO A 176 -18.54 8.60 5.34
CA PRO A 176 -18.15 9.29 4.12
C PRO A 176 -16.67 8.99 3.81
N GLY A 177 -16.39 8.56 2.59
CA GLY A 177 -15.05 8.65 1.97
C GLY A 177 -14.03 7.61 2.45
N GLU A 178 -13.79 6.59 1.63
CA GLU A 178 -12.56 5.80 1.67
C GLU A 178 -11.52 6.41 0.73
N MET A 179 -10.25 6.43 1.12
CA MET A 179 -9.26 7.22 0.40
C MET A 179 -7.84 6.67 0.60
N LEU A 180 -7.01 6.82 -0.43
CA LEU A 180 -5.73 6.12 -0.53
C LEU A 180 -4.49 6.99 -0.41
N LEU A 181 -3.41 6.25 -0.18
CA LEU A 181 -2.00 6.59 -0.40
C LEU A 181 -1.81 7.63 -1.49
N VAL A 182 -1.05 8.67 -1.09
CA VAL A 182 -0.64 9.88 -1.84
C VAL A 182 -1.16 9.97 -3.26
#